data_AF-A0A961MN19-F1
#
_entry.id   AF-A0A961MN19-F1
#
_cell.length_a   1.000
_cell.length_b   1.000
_cell.length_c   1.000
_cell.angle_alpha   90.00
_cell.angle_beta   90.00
_cell.angle_gamma   90.00
#
_symmetry.space_group_name_H-M   'P 1'
#
loop_
_entity.id
_entity.type
_entity.pdbx_description
1 polymer ?
#
loop_
_entity_poly.entity_id
_entity_poly.type
_entity_poly.pdbx_seq_one_letter_code
_entity_poly.pdbx_strand_id
1 'polypeptide(L)'
;MKMTTRIGAALGFAALWAATGAFAQGEPTGLPIIGAPVPGGTGYQPASSPVAEDMHWLSHWVHGIMFGVVLLVMVLLAIVVLRFNRRSNPTAARFTHNSRLEIAWTLLPVLILILIGSFSLPVLFKQLEVPEPDLTIKVTGNQWYWSYEYPDYEISFDSLLLPREDLEAHGYSDEYYLLAADNSVVVPVGAVVELLVTGSDVIHSWTIPAFGVKMDAVPGRLADTWFSANQEGIYFGQCSELCGKDHAYMPITVKVVSQEAYDAWLDWAIDEYGGTRPEAVAAAPAAGAAAAAETGEPAVEVEAGAAAEATVEEEAAADDANLDAEAGDAESGAAAEEPAAEATEAEAPAEPAVEEEAGAATEATADEEAAADDANADAEAGDAESDAAAEEPASEDAPAEPAH
;
A
#
# COMPACT_ATOMS: atom_id res chain seq x y z
N MET A 1 -27.86 -38.99 -52.40
CA MET A 1 -27.80 -40.26 -51.64
C MET A 1 -26.56 -40.26 -50.76
N LYS A 2 -26.73 -39.85 -49.50
CA LYS A 2 -26.03 -40.27 -48.26
C LYS A 2 -26.46 -39.29 -47.16
N MET A 3 -27.65 -39.59 -46.64
CA MET A 3 -28.15 -39.16 -45.35
C MET A 3 -27.24 -39.75 -44.27
N THR A 4 -26.75 -38.93 -43.34
CA THR A 4 -26.40 -39.38 -42.00
C THR A 4 -26.85 -38.33 -40.99
N THR A 5 -28.00 -38.64 -40.41
CA THR A 5 -28.59 -38.20 -39.16
C THR A 5 -27.58 -37.80 -38.08
N ARG A 6 -27.75 -36.62 -37.49
CA ARG A 6 -27.33 -36.35 -36.11
C ARG A 6 -28.53 -35.81 -35.33
N ILE A 7 -29.01 -36.68 -34.45
CA ILE A 7 -30.03 -36.47 -33.42
C ILE A 7 -29.47 -35.50 -32.37
N GLY A 8 -30.34 -34.61 -31.88
CA GLY A 8 -29.99 -33.61 -30.89
C GLY A 8 -29.73 -34.17 -29.49
N ALA A 9 -29.01 -33.37 -28.70
CA ALA A 9 -29.07 -33.37 -27.25
C ALA A 9 -28.91 -31.91 -26.81
N ALA A 10 -30.05 -31.26 -26.59
CA ALA A 10 -30.15 -30.20 -25.61
C ALA A 10 -30.20 -30.84 -24.22
N LEU A 11 -29.68 -30.12 -23.21
CA LEU A 11 -29.69 -30.35 -21.75
C LEU A 11 -28.31 -30.61 -21.15
N GLY A 12 -27.92 -29.77 -20.19
CA GLY A 12 -26.84 -30.09 -19.27
C GLY A 12 -26.24 -28.91 -18.50
N PHE A 13 -27.08 -28.17 -17.77
CA PHE A 13 -26.75 -27.33 -16.60
C PHE A 13 -25.55 -26.35 -16.67
N ALA A 14 -25.89 -25.07 -16.77
CA ALA A 14 -25.14 -24.01 -16.11
C ALA A 14 -25.12 -24.31 -14.60
N ALA A 15 -23.95 -24.63 -14.05
CA ALA A 15 -23.72 -24.56 -12.62
C ALA A 15 -23.49 -23.07 -12.29
N LEU A 16 -24.60 -22.36 -12.09
CA LEU A 16 -24.60 -21.10 -11.35
C LEU A 16 -24.25 -21.48 -9.90
N TRP A 17 -22.99 -21.33 -9.51
CA TRP A 17 -22.64 -21.32 -8.09
C TRP A 17 -23.22 -20.04 -7.50
N ALA A 18 -24.48 -20.10 -7.09
CA ALA A 18 -24.93 -19.24 -6.01
C ALA A 18 -24.18 -19.75 -4.78
N ALA A 19 -23.12 -19.05 -4.38
CA ALA A 19 -22.56 -19.19 -3.06
C ALA A 19 -23.65 -18.71 -2.09
N THR A 20 -24.55 -19.60 -1.70
CA THR A 20 -25.34 -19.40 -0.48
C THR A 20 -24.30 -19.28 0.62
N GLY A 21 -24.17 -18.09 1.22
CA GLY A 21 -23.19 -17.80 2.25
C GLY A 21 -23.22 -18.90 3.31
N ALA A 22 -22.22 -19.77 3.29
CA ALA A 22 -22.03 -20.72 4.37
C ALA A 22 -21.42 -19.92 5.51
N PHE A 23 -22.03 -19.97 6.69
CA PHE A 23 -21.51 -19.30 7.88
C PHE A 23 -20.89 -20.35 8.80
N ALA A 24 -19.65 -20.11 9.26
CA ALA A 24 -19.04 -20.86 10.34
C ALA A 24 -18.72 -19.87 11.46
N GLN A 25 -19.20 -20.18 12.67
CA GLN A 25 -19.08 -19.29 13.83
C GLN A 25 -19.55 -17.85 13.56
N GLY A 26 -20.56 -17.68 12.69
CA GLY A 26 -21.12 -16.37 12.35
C GLY A 26 -20.38 -15.59 11.27
N GLU A 27 -19.24 -16.09 10.79
CA GLU A 27 -18.47 -15.46 9.73
C GLU A 27 -18.80 -16.04 8.35
N PRO A 28 -18.83 -15.20 7.29
CA PRO A 28 -18.93 -15.70 5.91
C PRO A 28 -17.76 -16.64 5.58
N THR A 29 -18.07 -17.80 5.00
CA THR A 29 -17.10 -18.81 4.55
C THR A 29 -17.27 -19.12 3.06
N GLY A 30 -16.28 -19.82 2.48
CA GLY A 30 -16.27 -20.17 1.06
C GLY A 30 -15.90 -19.02 0.12
N LEU A 31 -15.44 -17.89 0.68
CA LEU A 31 -14.91 -16.77 -0.10
C LEU A 31 -13.52 -17.09 -0.67
N PRO A 32 -13.21 -16.64 -1.90
CA PRO A 32 -11.87 -16.77 -2.43
C PRO A 32 -10.87 -15.89 -1.65
N ILE A 33 -9.70 -16.42 -1.34
CA ILE A 33 -8.60 -15.64 -0.76
C ILE A 33 -7.87 -14.91 -1.90
N ILE A 34 -7.87 -13.58 -1.85
CA ILE A 34 -7.35 -12.72 -2.93
C ILE A 34 -6.21 -11.84 -2.42
N GLY A 35 -6.44 -11.10 -1.33
CA GLY A 35 -5.44 -10.20 -0.74
C GLY A 35 -4.43 -10.94 0.13
N ALA A 36 -3.62 -11.82 -0.48
CA ALA A 36 -2.60 -12.60 0.20
C ALA A 36 -1.28 -12.57 -0.58
N PRO A 37 -0.12 -12.69 0.10
CA PRO A 37 1.15 -12.90 -0.58
C PRO A 37 1.18 -14.28 -1.25
N VAL A 38 1.96 -14.40 -2.33
CA VAL A 38 2.19 -15.69 -3.01
C VAL A 38 3.67 -16.09 -2.92
N PRO A 39 4.01 -17.39 -2.77
CA PRO A 39 5.39 -17.84 -2.72
C PRO A 39 6.20 -17.41 -3.95
N GLY A 40 7.33 -16.73 -3.72
CA GLY A 40 8.19 -16.22 -4.79
C GLY A 40 7.62 -15.03 -5.55
N GLY A 41 6.53 -14.41 -5.08
CA GLY A 41 5.96 -13.20 -5.68
C GLY A 41 6.93 -12.03 -5.64
N THR A 42 7.07 -11.33 -6.77
CA THR A 42 7.93 -10.12 -6.91
C THR A 42 7.13 -8.85 -7.19
N GLY A 43 5.85 -8.98 -7.47
CA GLY A 43 4.93 -7.86 -7.70
C GLY A 43 4.08 -7.55 -6.48
N TYR A 44 3.14 -6.63 -6.66
CA TYR A 44 2.10 -6.36 -5.67
C TYR A 44 1.13 -7.53 -5.54
N GLN A 45 0.39 -7.58 -4.42
CA GLN A 45 -0.85 -8.36 -4.33
C GLN A 45 -1.86 -7.87 -5.38
N PRO A 46 -2.93 -8.63 -5.69
CA PRO A 46 -3.96 -8.18 -6.63
C PRO A 46 -4.59 -6.84 -6.21
N ALA A 47 -4.61 -5.85 -7.12
CA ALA A 47 -5.33 -4.61 -6.88
C ALA A 47 -6.84 -4.90 -6.79
N SER A 48 -7.45 -4.51 -5.69
CA SER A 48 -8.84 -4.84 -5.37
C SER A 48 -9.64 -3.62 -4.91
N SER A 49 -9.13 -2.41 -5.18
CA SER A 49 -9.80 -1.13 -4.98
C SER A 49 -9.39 -0.13 -6.06
N PRO A 50 -10.17 0.94 -6.31
CA PRO A 50 -9.79 1.98 -7.27
C PRO A 50 -8.50 2.71 -6.89
N VAL A 51 -8.18 2.80 -5.60
CA VAL A 51 -6.93 3.40 -5.11
C VAL A 51 -5.74 2.48 -5.39
N ALA A 52 -5.87 1.17 -5.16
CA ALA A 52 -4.83 0.20 -5.45
C ALA A 52 -4.51 0.11 -6.95
N GLU A 53 -5.53 0.16 -7.81
CA GLU A 53 -5.37 0.17 -9.26
C GLU A 53 -4.52 1.36 -9.73
N ASP A 54 -4.85 2.57 -9.27
CA ASP A 54 -4.10 3.79 -9.60
C ASP A 54 -2.68 3.75 -9.03
N MET A 55 -2.51 3.25 -7.79
CA MET A 55 -1.20 3.10 -7.15
C MET A 55 -0.31 2.11 -7.92
N HIS A 56 -0.88 0.98 -8.37
CA HIS A 56 -0.14 0.02 -9.20
C HIS A 56 0.24 0.64 -10.53
N TRP A 57 -0.68 1.31 -11.23
CA TRP A 57 -0.37 1.99 -12.49
C TRP A 57 0.78 2.98 -12.33
N LEU A 58 0.68 3.88 -11.34
CA LEU A 58 1.68 4.90 -11.06
C LEU A 58 3.03 4.26 -10.72
N SER A 59 3.02 3.22 -9.87
CA SER A 59 4.24 2.51 -9.50
C SER A 59 4.93 1.86 -10.70
N HIS A 60 4.20 1.12 -11.54
CA HIS A 60 4.79 0.49 -12.73
C HIS A 60 5.35 1.53 -13.70
N TRP A 61 4.67 2.66 -13.86
CA TRP A 61 5.13 3.75 -14.72
C TRP A 61 6.41 4.42 -14.18
N VAL A 62 6.46 4.76 -12.88
CA VAL A 62 7.67 5.31 -12.24
C VAL A 62 8.81 4.28 -12.25
N HIS A 63 8.51 3.00 -12.01
CA HIS A 63 9.49 1.92 -12.09
C HIS A 63 10.12 1.82 -13.48
N GLY A 64 9.35 1.97 -14.56
CA GLY A 64 9.88 2.01 -15.93
C GLY A 64 10.88 3.15 -16.15
N ILE A 65 10.60 4.34 -15.61
CA ILE A 65 11.51 5.49 -15.66
C ILE A 65 12.79 5.19 -14.88
N MET A 66 12.68 4.71 -13.64
CA MET A 66 13.83 4.36 -12.79
C MET A 66 14.70 3.28 -13.45
N PHE A 67 14.08 2.25 -14.02
CA PHE A 67 14.78 1.20 -14.76
C PHE A 67 15.58 1.78 -15.93
N GLY A 68 15.00 2.70 -16.71
CA GLY A 68 15.70 3.38 -17.80
C GLY A 68 16.91 4.19 -17.32
N VAL A 69 16.78 4.92 -16.20
CA VAL A 69 17.88 5.68 -15.59
C VAL A 69 18.99 4.75 -15.10
N VAL A 70 18.64 3.69 -14.36
CA VAL A 70 19.61 2.71 -13.87
C VAL A 70 20.32 2.03 -15.03
N LEU A 71 19.59 1.63 -16.08
CA LEU A 71 20.19 1.03 -17.27
C LEU A 71 21.18 1.98 -17.95
N LEU A 72 20.83 3.27 -18.08
CA LEU A 72 21.74 4.30 -18.62
C LEU A 72 23.02 4.39 -17.79
N VAL A 73 22.90 4.48 -16.46
CA VAL A 73 24.07 4.55 -15.56
C VAL A 73 24.92 3.30 -15.68
N MET A 74 24.30 2.11 -15.71
CA MET A 74 25.01 0.84 -15.85
C MET A 74 25.76 0.73 -17.18
N VAL A 75 25.16 1.18 -18.29
CA VAL A 75 25.81 1.22 -19.60
C VAL A 75 26.99 2.20 -19.59
N LEU A 76 26.83 3.39 -19.04
CA LEU A 76 27.92 4.37 -18.93
C LEU A 76 29.07 3.83 -18.08
N LEU A 77 28.78 3.18 -16.94
CA LEU A 77 29.80 2.54 -16.11
C LEU A 77 30.50 1.39 -16.85
N ALA A 78 29.75 0.56 -17.58
CA ALA A 78 30.34 -0.49 -18.41
C ALA A 78 31.27 0.10 -19.48
N ILE A 79 30.87 1.20 -20.13
CA ILE A 79 31.73 1.94 -21.06
C ILE A 79 32.98 2.43 -20.35
N VAL A 80 32.87 3.02 -19.15
CA VAL A 80 34.03 3.49 -18.39
C VAL A 80 35.01 2.35 -18.10
N VAL A 81 34.51 1.22 -17.60
CA VAL A 81 35.34 0.05 -17.29
C VAL A 81 35.98 -0.54 -18.54
N LEU A 82 35.25 -0.69 -19.64
CA LEU A 82 35.74 -1.37 -20.84
C LEU A 82 36.60 -0.47 -21.74
N ARG A 83 36.23 0.81 -21.89
CA ARG A 83 36.87 1.75 -22.82
C ARG A 83 37.96 2.61 -22.19
N PHE A 84 37.81 2.96 -20.91
CA PHE A 84 38.71 3.90 -20.21
C PHE A 84 39.60 3.24 -19.15
N ASN A 85 39.68 1.91 -19.10
CA ASN A 85 40.69 1.22 -18.27
C ASN A 85 42.13 1.54 -18.72
N ARG A 86 43.09 1.35 -17.81
CA ARG A 86 44.53 1.65 -18.03
C ARG A 86 45.14 0.97 -19.26
N ARG A 87 44.65 -0.21 -19.64
CA ARG A 87 45.14 -0.95 -20.81
C ARG A 87 44.67 -0.31 -22.12
N SER A 88 43.40 0.09 -22.18
CA SER A 88 42.75 0.59 -23.40
C SER A 88 42.86 2.12 -23.55
N ASN A 89 43.09 2.83 -22.44
CA ASN A 89 43.29 4.27 -22.40
C ASN A 89 44.48 4.65 -21.47
N PRO A 90 45.73 4.40 -21.91
CA PRO A 90 46.92 4.57 -21.06
C PRO A 90 47.23 6.02 -20.69
N THR A 91 46.78 6.99 -21.50
CA THR A 91 46.89 8.42 -21.22
C THR A 91 45.51 9.01 -20.94
N ALA A 92 45.25 9.41 -19.71
CA ALA A 92 43.98 10.01 -19.32
C ALA A 92 43.81 11.42 -19.93
N ALA A 93 42.59 11.72 -20.38
CA ALA A 93 42.19 13.08 -20.73
C ALA A 93 42.19 13.98 -19.48
N ARG A 94 42.20 15.32 -19.68
CA ARG A 94 42.37 16.31 -18.60
C ARG A 94 41.23 17.35 -18.51
N PHE A 95 40.13 17.15 -19.22
CA PHE A 95 38.96 18.04 -19.07
C PHE A 95 38.40 17.90 -17.64
N THR A 96 37.88 19.00 -17.08
CA THR A 96 37.36 19.02 -15.70
C THR A 96 35.89 19.40 -15.62
N HIS A 97 35.34 20.00 -16.68
CA HIS A 97 33.96 20.47 -16.72
C HIS A 97 33.46 20.52 -18.17
N ASN A 98 32.14 20.53 -18.33
CA ASN A 98 31.46 20.81 -19.58
C ASN A 98 30.08 21.39 -19.25
N SER A 99 29.97 22.71 -19.25
CA SER A 99 28.75 23.42 -18.82
C SER A 99 27.50 23.02 -19.59
N ARG A 100 27.61 22.66 -20.88
CA ARG A 100 26.45 22.23 -21.67
C ARG A 100 25.92 20.88 -21.19
N LEU A 101 26.82 19.96 -20.88
CA LEU A 101 26.48 18.64 -20.35
C LEU A 101 25.94 18.74 -18.92
N GLU A 102 26.55 19.61 -18.11
CA GLU A 102 26.10 19.93 -16.75
C GLU A 102 24.67 20.48 -16.72
N ILE A 103 24.37 21.45 -17.58
CA ILE A 103 23.00 21.98 -17.72
C ILE A 103 22.03 20.87 -18.14
N ALA A 104 22.42 20.02 -19.10
CA ALA A 104 21.56 18.95 -19.58
C ALA A 104 21.22 17.91 -18.49
N TRP A 105 22.21 17.43 -17.73
CA TRP A 105 21.96 16.44 -16.67
C TRP A 105 21.33 17.03 -15.42
N THR A 106 21.25 18.36 -15.28
CA THR A 106 20.52 19.01 -14.18
C THR A 106 19.08 19.27 -14.56
N LEU A 107 18.84 19.78 -15.78
CA LEU A 107 17.47 20.06 -16.25
C LEU A 107 16.68 18.79 -16.56
N LEU A 108 17.32 17.75 -17.11
CA LEU A 108 16.62 16.52 -17.47
C LEU A 108 15.99 15.82 -16.25
N PRO A 109 16.68 15.60 -15.11
CA PRO A 109 16.06 15.07 -13.89
C PRO A 109 14.94 15.96 -13.36
N VAL A 110 15.11 17.28 -13.39
CA VAL A 110 14.04 18.21 -12.95
C VAL A 110 12.78 18.02 -13.79
N LEU A 111 12.90 17.92 -15.13
CA LEU A 111 11.76 17.67 -16.01
C LEU A 111 11.11 16.29 -15.77
N ILE A 112 11.92 15.25 -15.52
CA ILE A 112 11.41 13.92 -15.18
C ILE A 112 10.59 13.98 -13.87
N LEU A 113 11.08 14.68 -12.85
CA LEU A 113 10.37 14.82 -11.58
C LEU A 113 9.08 15.63 -11.71
N ILE A 114 9.07 16.71 -12.51
CA ILE A 114 7.85 17.47 -12.82
C ILE A 114 6.81 16.56 -13.50
N LEU A 115 7.25 15.74 -14.47
CA LEU A 115 6.37 14.79 -15.13
C LEU A 115 5.79 13.78 -14.15
N ILE A 116 6.61 13.22 -13.25
CA ILE A 116 6.14 12.30 -12.21
C ILE A 116 5.10 12.98 -11.32
N GLY A 117 5.40 14.19 -10.85
CA GLY A 117 4.50 14.99 -10.01
C GLY A 117 3.12 15.23 -10.66
N SER A 118 3.08 15.49 -11.97
CA SER A 118 1.82 15.75 -12.68
C SER A 118 0.83 14.58 -12.69
N PHE A 119 1.34 13.34 -12.59
CA PHE A 119 0.49 12.14 -12.53
C PHE A 119 0.32 11.61 -11.10
N SER A 120 1.29 11.84 -10.20
CA SER A 120 1.20 11.37 -8.81
C SER A 120 0.24 12.20 -7.97
N LEU A 121 0.16 13.51 -8.17
CA LEU A 121 -0.69 14.39 -7.36
C LEU A 121 -2.18 14.04 -7.47
N PRO A 122 -2.78 13.82 -8.66
CA PRO A 122 -4.18 13.40 -8.76
C PRO A 122 -4.48 12.08 -8.03
N VAL A 123 -3.56 11.10 -8.12
CA VAL A 123 -3.68 9.82 -7.40
C VAL A 123 -3.64 10.05 -5.88
N LEU A 124 -2.75 10.93 -5.41
CA LEU A 124 -2.66 11.32 -4.01
C LEU A 124 -3.95 12.00 -3.51
N PHE A 125 -4.51 12.94 -4.28
CA PHE A 125 -5.77 13.60 -3.90
C PHE A 125 -6.91 12.60 -3.80
N LYS A 126 -7.07 11.68 -4.77
CA LYS A 126 -8.06 10.61 -4.71
C LYS A 126 -7.89 9.72 -3.48
N GLN A 127 -6.65 9.45 -3.06
CA GLN A 127 -6.36 8.64 -1.88
C GLN A 127 -6.69 9.36 -0.56
N LEU A 128 -6.50 10.68 -0.49
CA LEU A 128 -6.68 11.46 0.74
C LEU A 128 -8.07 12.07 0.90
N GLU A 129 -8.77 12.36 -0.20
CA GLU A 129 -10.13 12.89 -0.16
C GLU A 129 -11.11 11.73 0.05
N VAL A 130 -11.59 11.59 1.29
CA VAL A 130 -12.60 10.59 1.68
C VAL A 130 -13.95 10.95 1.02
N PRO A 131 -14.51 10.09 0.15
CA PRO A 131 -15.84 10.29 -0.41
C PRO A 131 -16.93 10.13 0.66
N GLU A 132 -18.18 10.47 0.33
CA GLU A 132 -19.32 10.19 1.21
C GLU A 132 -19.40 8.68 1.50
N PRO A 133 -19.31 8.24 2.77
CA PRO A 133 -19.23 6.82 3.10
C PRO A 133 -20.61 6.15 3.09
N ASP A 134 -20.65 4.92 2.58
CA ASP A 134 -21.79 4.01 2.75
C ASP A 134 -21.70 3.26 4.09
N LEU A 135 -20.48 3.13 4.63
CA LEU A 135 -20.19 2.43 5.88
C LEU A 135 -18.99 3.10 6.58
N THR A 136 -19.15 3.45 7.85
CA THR A 136 -18.03 3.91 8.69
C THR A 136 -17.65 2.82 9.67
N ILE A 137 -16.34 2.56 9.82
CA ILE A 137 -15.78 1.63 10.81
C ILE A 137 -14.69 2.36 11.58
N LYS A 138 -14.76 2.32 12.92
CA LYS A 138 -13.67 2.78 13.77
C LYS A 138 -12.76 1.63 14.14
N VAL A 139 -11.47 1.86 14.00
CA VAL A 139 -10.40 0.89 14.23
C VAL A 139 -9.51 1.40 15.36
N THR A 140 -9.32 0.58 16.39
CA THR A 140 -8.40 0.88 17.49
C THR A 140 -7.29 -0.16 17.55
N GLY A 141 -6.03 0.27 17.44
CA GLY A 141 -4.86 -0.57 17.65
C GLY A 141 -4.53 -0.71 19.14
N ASN A 142 -4.35 -1.94 19.61
CA ASN A 142 -3.98 -2.30 20.98
C ASN A 142 -2.78 -3.25 20.96
N GLN A 143 -1.97 -3.32 22.01
CA GLN A 143 -0.94 -4.35 22.19
C GLN A 143 -1.56 -5.69 22.61
N TRP A 144 -1.62 -6.73 21.77
CA TRP A 144 -1.35 -6.82 20.32
C TRP A 144 -2.55 -7.45 19.62
N TYR A 145 -3.56 -6.63 19.33
CA TYR A 145 -4.80 -6.99 18.63
C TYR A 145 -5.51 -5.72 18.12
N TRP A 146 -6.56 -5.88 17.31
CA TRP A 146 -7.36 -4.78 16.79
C TRP A 146 -8.77 -4.83 17.36
N SER A 147 -9.30 -3.68 17.80
CA SER A 147 -10.74 -3.54 18.11
C SER A 147 -11.44 -2.81 16.99
N TYR A 148 -12.61 -3.30 16.60
CA TYR A 148 -13.45 -2.72 15.56
C TYR A 148 -14.78 -2.29 16.15
N GLU A 149 -15.23 -1.10 15.74
CA GLU A 149 -16.53 -0.56 16.09
C GLU A 149 -17.26 -0.17 14.79
N TYR A 150 -18.49 -0.64 14.63
CA TYR A 150 -19.40 -0.20 13.57
C TYR A 150 -20.40 0.77 14.22
N PRO A 151 -20.07 2.08 14.31
CA PRO A 151 -20.77 3.04 15.16
C PRO A 151 -22.25 3.17 14.85
N ASP A 152 -22.62 3.12 13.57
CA ASP A 152 -24.02 3.22 13.15
C ASP A 152 -24.86 2.02 13.61
N TYR A 153 -24.22 0.88 13.90
CA TYR A 153 -24.89 -0.35 14.32
C TYR A 153 -24.63 -0.72 15.79
N GLU A 154 -23.88 0.11 16.52
CA GLU A 154 -23.48 -0.16 17.92
C GLU A 154 -22.82 -1.55 18.13
N ILE A 155 -22.18 -2.08 17.09
CA ILE A 155 -21.45 -3.36 17.15
C ILE A 155 -19.99 -3.07 17.47
N SER A 156 -19.42 -3.83 18.40
CA SER A 156 -17.98 -3.82 18.66
C SER A 156 -17.45 -5.22 18.96
N PHE A 157 -16.24 -5.51 18.47
CA PHE A 157 -15.55 -6.77 18.70
C PHE A 157 -14.03 -6.60 18.60
N ASP A 158 -13.31 -7.54 19.22
CA ASP A 158 -11.86 -7.64 19.12
C ASP A 158 -11.46 -8.71 18.11
N SER A 159 -10.34 -8.49 17.44
CA SER A 159 -9.76 -9.36 16.42
C SER A 159 -8.32 -9.68 16.81
N LEU A 160 -8.09 -10.92 17.21
CA LEU A 160 -6.81 -11.47 17.62
C LEU A 160 -6.24 -12.38 16.54
N LEU A 161 -4.92 -12.62 16.58
CA LEU A 161 -4.30 -13.64 15.74
C LEU A 161 -4.94 -15.00 16.01
N LEU A 162 -5.37 -15.67 14.94
CA LEU A 162 -5.91 -17.00 15.06
C LEU A 162 -4.79 -18.02 15.35
N PRO A 163 -4.91 -18.84 16.41
CA PRO A 163 -3.96 -19.91 16.68
C PRO A 163 -3.88 -20.89 15.52
N ARG A 164 -2.71 -21.48 15.31
CA ARG A 164 -2.46 -22.36 14.16
C ARG A 164 -3.39 -23.57 14.16
N GLU A 165 -3.64 -24.12 15.35
CA GLU A 165 -4.56 -25.24 15.59
C GLU A 165 -6.01 -24.96 15.21
N ASP A 166 -6.42 -23.68 15.15
CA ASP A 166 -7.80 -23.28 14.88
C ASP A 166 -8.03 -22.86 13.42
N LEU A 167 -6.97 -22.75 12.60
CA LEU A 167 -7.05 -22.29 11.20
C LEU A 167 -8.06 -23.09 10.37
N GLU A 168 -7.97 -24.42 10.40
CA GLU A 168 -8.85 -25.28 9.60
C GLU A 168 -10.32 -25.13 10.00
N ALA A 169 -10.60 -24.94 11.29
CA ALA A 169 -11.95 -24.75 11.81
C ALA A 169 -12.58 -23.43 11.32
N HIS A 170 -11.75 -22.42 11.03
CA HIS A 170 -12.16 -21.11 10.52
C HIS A 170 -12.08 -21.04 8.98
N GLY A 171 -11.75 -22.14 8.31
CA GLY A 171 -11.71 -22.22 6.84
C GLY A 171 -10.40 -21.72 6.21
N TYR A 172 -9.32 -21.65 6.97
CA TYR A 172 -7.99 -21.27 6.50
C TYR A 172 -7.06 -22.49 6.45
N SER A 173 -6.19 -22.56 5.43
CA SER A 173 -5.04 -23.47 5.41
C SER A 173 -3.88 -22.94 6.27
N ASP A 174 -2.96 -23.83 6.65
CA ASP A 174 -1.77 -23.51 7.47
C ASP A 174 -0.91 -22.37 6.89
N GLU A 175 -0.95 -22.15 5.57
CA GLU A 175 -0.20 -21.08 4.90
C GLU A 175 -0.66 -19.66 5.29
N TYR A 176 -1.86 -19.53 5.85
CA TYR A 176 -2.41 -18.24 6.31
C TYR A 176 -2.19 -17.99 7.81
N TYR A 177 -1.40 -18.83 8.48
CA TYR A 177 -0.88 -18.50 9.81
C TYR A 177 -0.14 -17.15 9.77
N LEU A 178 -0.33 -16.32 10.81
CA LEU A 178 0.12 -14.90 10.90
C LEU A 178 -0.65 -13.89 10.02
N LEU A 179 -1.67 -14.33 9.27
CA LEU A 179 -2.54 -13.47 8.48
C LEU A 179 -4.01 -13.55 8.92
N ALA A 180 -4.49 -14.74 9.24
CA ALA A 180 -5.85 -14.94 9.70
C ALA A 180 -6.05 -14.42 11.13
N ALA A 181 -7.17 -13.72 11.34
CA ALA A 181 -7.70 -13.38 12.66
C ALA A 181 -8.90 -14.25 13.01
N ASP A 182 -9.27 -14.29 14.29
CA ASP A 182 -10.45 -15.00 14.79
C ASP A 182 -11.77 -14.34 14.34
N ASN A 183 -11.89 -13.02 14.50
CA ASN A 183 -12.99 -12.21 13.99
C ASN A 183 -12.52 -11.34 12.82
N SER A 184 -13.32 -11.25 11.76
CA SER A 184 -13.00 -10.48 10.56
C SER A 184 -13.83 -9.20 10.47
N VAL A 185 -13.24 -8.18 9.87
CA VAL A 185 -14.01 -7.03 9.38
C VAL A 185 -14.81 -7.46 8.16
N VAL A 186 -16.13 -7.38 8.20
CA VAL A 186 -17.00 -7.73 7.06
C VAL A 186 -17.55 -6.45 6.42
N VAL A 187 -17.45 -6.32 5.11
CA VAL A 187 -17.93 -5.15 4.35
C VAL A 187 -18.62 -5.56 3.05
N PRO A 188 -19.61 -4.79 2.57
CA PRO A 188 -20.23 -5.06 1.29
C PRO A 188 -19.32 -4.65 0.12
N VAL A 189 -19.31 -5.47 -0.94
CA VAL A 189 -18.60 -5.18 -2.19
C VAL A 189 -19.14 -3.89 -2.84
N GLY A 190 -18.24 -3.05 -3.35
CA GLY A 190 -18.57 -1.80 -4.04
C GLY A 190 -18.96 -0.63 -3.14
N ALA A 191 -19.16 -0.84 -1.84
CA ALA A 191 -19.43 0.24 -0.89
C ALA A 191 -18.18 1.09 -0.63
N VAL A 192 -18.38 2.39 -0.36
CA VAL A 192 -17.34 3.28 0.17
C VAL A 192 -17.26 3.08 1.67
N VAL A 193 -16.15 2.50 2.13
CA VAL A 193 -15.88 2.26 3.55
C VAL A 193 -14.92 3.33 4.06
N GLU A 194 -15.38 4.16 4.98
CA GLU A 194 -14.54 5.09 5.74
C GLU A 194 -14.01 4.38 7.00
N LEU A 195 -12.71 4.52 7.23
CA LEU A 195 -12.03 4.02 8.41
C LEU A 195 -11.58 5.17 9.29
N LEU A 196 -11.99 5.14 10.56
CA LEU A 196 -11.52 6.05 11.60
C LEU A 196 -10.50 5.32 12.47
N VAL A 197 -9.22 5.59 12.27
CA VAL A 197 -8.11 4.81 12.83
C VAL A 197 -7.45 5.55 14.00
N THR A 198 -7.29 4.87 15.12
CA THR A 198 -6.61 5.39 16.32
C THR A 198 -5.87 4.29 17.09
N GLY A 199 -5.01 4.66 18.04
CA GLY A 199 -4.33 3.73 18.94
C GLY A 199 -4.77 3.94 20.39
N SER A 200 -4.83 2.88 21.20
CA SER A 200 -5.16 2.98 22.63
C SER A 200 -3.92 3.10 23.52
N ASP A 201 -2.76 2.63 23.06
CA ASP A 201 -1.53 2.53 23.84
C ASP A 201 -0.29 3.14 23.14
N VAL A 202 0.26 2.45 22.15
CA VAL A 202 1.39 2.88 21.31
C VAL A 202 0.92 3.12 19.88
N ILE A 203 1.82 3.54 19.00
CA ILE A 203 1.49 3.69 17.59
C ILE A 203 1.44 2.30 16.94
N HIS A 204 0.36 2.04 16.20
CA HIS A 204 0.21 0.92 15.29
C HIS A 204 -0.05 1.46 13.88
N SER A 205 -0.19 0.59 12.86
CA SER A 205 -0.61 1.04 11.53
C SER A 205 -1.46 -0.01 10.86
N TRP A 206 -2.70 0.39 10.52
CA TRP A 206 -3.69 -0.48 9.90
C TRP A 206 -3.53 -0.42 8.38
N THR A 207 -3.49 -1.57 7.71
CA THR A 207 -3.29 -1.61 6.26
C THR A 207 -3.91 -2.86 5.64
N ILE A 208 -4.37 -2.72 4.40
CA ILE A 208 -4.66 -3.85 3.50
C ILE A 208 -3.92 -3.57 2.18
N PRO A 209 -2.86 -4.30 1.84
CA PRO A 209 -2.06 -4.05 0.64
C PRO A 209 -2.90 -4.07 -0.64
N ALA A 210 -3.82 -5.04 -0.77
CA ALA A 210 -4.71 -5.18 -1.92
C ALA A 210 -5.66 -3.99 -2.14
N PHE A 211 -5.92 -3.18 -1.10
CA PHE A 211 -6.76 -1.99 -1.19
C PHE A 211 -5.96 -0.69 -1.31
N GLY A 212 -4.63 -0.73 -1.22
CA GLY A 212 -3.79 0.47 -1.32
C GLY A 212 -3.96 1.43 -0.14
N VAL A 213 -4.40 0.93 1.01
CA VAL A 213 -4.64 1.74 2.23
C VAL A 213 -3.63 1.43 3.31
N LYS A 214 -3.15 2.47 3.98
CA LYS A 214 -2.33 2.38 5.19
C LYS A 214 -2.55 3.66 6.00
N MET A 215 -2.88 3.51 7.27
CA MET A 215 -3.08 4.63 8.18
C MET A 215 -2.56 4.31 9.58
N ASP A 216 -1.78 5.21 10.13
CA ASP A 216 -1.21 5.04 11.47
C ASP A 216 -2.28 5.26 12.54
N ALA A 217 -2.40 4.29 13.43
CA ALA A 217 -3.20 4.32 14.63
C ALA A 217 -2.42 5.05 15.73
N VAL A 218 -2.51 6.37 15.76
CA VAL A 218 -1.78 7.23 16.71
C VAL A 218 -2.63 7.52 17.95
N PRO A 219 -2.18 7.18 19.16
CA PRO A 219 -2.90 7.52 20.38
C PRO A 219 -3.16 9.02 20.53
N GLY A 220 -4.40 9.37 20.87
CA GLY A 220 -4.85 10.76 21.01
C GLY A 220 -5.18 11.48 19.70
N ARG A 221 -5.18 10.77 18.56
CA ARG A 221 -5.65 11.28 17.26
C ARG A 221 -6.59 10.27 16.61
N LEU A 222 -7.58 10.79 15.89
CA LEU A 222 -8.44 9.99 15.01
C LEU A 222 -8.09 10.39 13.58
N ALA A 223 -7.48 9.48 12.83
CA ALA A 223 -7.15 9.67 11.42
C ALA A 223 -8.21 8.99 10.56
N ASP A 224 -8.49 9.54 9.38
CA ASP A 224 -9.45 9.01 8.43
C ASP A 224 -8.75 8.47 7.17
N THR A 225 -9.26 7.37 6.64
CA THR A 225 -8.90 6.86 5.31
C THR A 225 -10.11 6.13 4.72
N TRP A 226 -10.02 5.71 3.47
CA TRP A 226 -11.14 5.04 2.82
C TRP A 226 -10.68 3.96 1.84
N PHE A 227 -11.57 3.01 1.57
CA PHE A 227 -11.45 2.11 0.44
C PHE A 227 -12.83 1.73 -0.10
N SER A 228 -12.85 1.20 -1.32
CA SER A 228 -14.00 0.51 -1.87
C SER A 228 -13.50 -0.75 -2.56
N ALA A 229 -14.03 -1.90 -2.17
CA ALA A 229 -13.57 -3.19 -2.66
C ALA A 229 -14.31 -3.59 -3.94
N ASN A 230 -13.57 -3.93 -5.00
CA ASN A 230 -14.12 -4.16 -6.34
C ASN A 230 -14.67 -5.59 -6.55
N GLN A 231 -14.36 -6.53 -5.65
CA GLN A 231 -14.78 -7.92 -5.75
C GLN A 231 -14.88 -8.60 -4.38
N GLU A 232 -15.75 -9.60 -4.28
CA GLU A 232 -15.91 -10.43 -3.08
C GLU A 232 -14.66 -11.29 -2.83
N GLY A 233 -14.31 -11.48 -1.55
CA GLY A 233 -13.10 -12.20 -1.18
C GLY A 233 -12.59 -11.95 0.23
N ILE A 234 -11.49 -12.62 0.56
CA ILE A 234 -10.73 -12.40 1.80
C ILE A 234 -9.44 -11.65 1.48
N TYR A 235 -9.15 -10.64 2.30
CA TYR A 235 -8.01 -9.76 2.17
C TYR A 235 -7.31 -9.62 3.51
N PHE A 236 -5.99 -9.83 3.52
CA PHE A 236 -5.18 -9.81 4.72
C PHE A 236 -4.33 -8.55 4.82
N GLY A 237 -4.10 -8.13 6.06
CA GLY A 237 -3.21 -7.06 6.45
C GLY A 237 -2.39 -7.44 7.67
N GLN A 238 -1.37 -6.66 7.95
CA GLN A 238 -0.53 -6.82 9.14
C GLN A 238 -0.20 -5.44 9.71
N CYS A 239 -0.05 -5.36 11.03
CA CYS A 239 0.40 -4.12 11.68
C CYS A 239 1.70 -3.62 11.02
N SER A 240 1.73 -2.35 10.64
CA SER A 240 2.80 -1.77 9.83
C SER A 240 3.60 -0.65 10.52
N GLU A 241 3.45 -0.51 11.84
CA GLU A 241 4.27 0.37 12.67
C GLU A 241 4.77 -0.40 13.89
N LEU A 242 6.05 -0.25 14.24
CA LEU A 242 6.69 -1.07 15.26
C LEU A 242 6.06 -0.81 16.64
N CYS A 243 5.25 -1.75 17.13
CA CYS A 243 4.44 -1.58 18.34
C CYS A 243 4.85 -2.49 19.53
N GLY A 244 6.01 -3.13 19.46
CA GLY A 244 6.60 -3.90 20.57
C GLY A 244 6.78 -5.39 20.28
N LYS A 245 6.79 -6.21 21.34
CA LYS A 245 7.20 -7.63 21.32
C LYS A 245 6.41 -8.44 20.29
N ASP A 246 5.09 -8.35 20.30
CA ASP A 246 4.24 -9.17 19.44
C ASP A 246 3.72 -8.37 18.21
N HIS A 247 4.50 -7.38 17.74
CA HIS A 247 4.21 -6.57 16.54
C HIS A 247 3.87 -7.42 15.31
N ALA A 248 4.55 -8.56 15.13
CA ALA A 248 4.33 -9.48 14.01
C ALA A 248 3.08 -10.39 14.16
N TYR A 249 2.35 -10.30 15.27
CA TYR A 249 1.30 -11.26 15.67
C TYR A 249 -0.07 -10.58 15.90
N MET A 250 -0.34 -9.47 15.23
CA MET A 250 -1.64 -8.78 15.26
C MET A 250 -2.15 -8.46 13.85
N PRO A 251 -2.56 -9.51 13.10
CA PRO A 251 -2.96 -9.35 11.72
C PRO A 251 -4.36 -8.72 11.59
N ILE A 252 -4.75 -8.46 10.34
CA ILE A 252 -6.03 -7.89 9.96
C ILE A 252 -6.65 -8.83 8.91
N THR A 253 -7.90 -9.22 9.10
CA THR A 253 -8.68 -9.95 8.09
C THR A 253 -9.90 -9.14 7.70
N VAL A 254 -10.05 -8.87 6.40
CA VAL A 254 -11.24 -8.23 5.82
C VAL A 254 -11.93 -9.22 4.87
N LYS A 255 -13.23 -9.43 5.07
CA LYS A 255 -14.09 -10.22 4.20
C LYS A 255 -15.04 -9.29 3.45
N VAL A 256 -14.90 -9.26 2.13
CA VAL A 256 -15.77 -8.50 1.23
C VAL A 256 -16.82 -9.46 0.69
N VAL A 257 -18.09 -9.11 0.86
CA VAL A 257 -19.23 -9.98 0.54
C VAL A 257 -20.29 -9.25 -0.26
N SER A 258 -21.22 -9.99 -0.88
CA SER A 258 -22.42 -9.38 -1.46
C SER A 258 -23.24 -8.62 -0.40
N GLN A 259 -24.06 -7.67 -0.84
CA GLN A 259 -24.95 -6.94 0.08
C GLN A 259 -25.87 -7.90 0.87
N GLU A 260 -26.40 -8.95 0.24
CA GLU A 260 -27.26 -9.94 0.90
C GLU A 260 -26.51 -10.69 2.01
N ALA A 261 -25.27 -11.09 1.76
CA ALA A 261 -24.44 -11.76 2.76
C ALA A 261 -23.99 -10.80 3.88
N TYR A 262 -23.75 -9.51 3.55
CA TYR A 262 -23.48 -8.48 4.55
C TYR A 262 -24.68 -8.27 5.47
N ASP A 263 -25.90 -8.16 4.91
CA ASP A 263 -27.12 -7.97 5.70
C ASP A 263 -27.37 -9.16 6.65
N ALA A 264 -27.11 -10.39 6.18
CA ALA A 264 -27.22 -11.59 7.00
C ALA A 264 -26.14 -11.67 8.10
N TRP A 265 -24.90 -11.29 7.78
CA TRP A 265 -23.83 -11.15 8.78
C TRP A 265 -24.18 -10.09 9.81
N LEU A 266 -24.70 -8.95 9.38
CA LEU A 266 -25.06 -7.84 10.24
C LEU A 266 -26.16 -8.23 11.24
N ASP A 267 -27.18 -8.97 10.81
CA ASP A 267 -28.21 -9.50 11.71
C ASP A 267 -27.61 -10.44 12.77
N TRP A 268 -26.72 -11.34 12.37
CA TRP A 268 -26.00 -12.19 13.31
C TRP A 268 -25.12 -11.38 14.27
N ALA A 269 -24.37 -10.40 13.77
CA ALA A 269 -23.45 -9.58 14.55
C ALA A 269 -24.19 -8.70 15.57
N ILE A 270 -25.37 -8.20 15.22
CA ILE A 270 -26.27 -7.50 16.15
C ILE A 270 -26.70 -8.43 17.29
N ASP A 271 -27.11 -9.64 16.97
CA ASP A 271 -27.55 -10.63 17.96
C ASP A 271 -26.39 -11.08 18.87
N GLU A 272 -25.20 -11.30 18.32
CA GLU A 272 -24.02 -11.78 19.05
C GLU A 272 -23.39 -10.68 19.92
N TYR A 273 -23.19 -9.48 19.35
CA TYR A 273 -22.46 -8.39 20.00
C TYR A 273 -23.38 -7.37 20.71
N GLY A 274 -24.71 -7.52 20.60
CA GLY A 274 -25.69 -6.67 21.27
C GLY A 274 -25.90 -5.29 20.63
N GLY A 275 -25.71 -5.19 19.31
CA GLY A 275 -25.85 -3.95 18.54
C GLY A 275 -27.31 -3.54 18.25
N THR A 276 -27.50 -2.56 17.38
CA THR A 276 -28.81 -2.11 16.89
C THR A 276 -28.79 -1.89 15.37
N ARG A 277 -29.95 -1.99 14.71
CA ARG A 277 -30.11 -1.57 13.32
C ARG A 277 -30.92 -0.28 13.28
N PRO A 278 -30.34 0.87 12.89
CA PRO A 278 -31.11 2.09 12.75
C PRO A 278 -32.17 1.93 11.66
N GLU A 279 -33.39 2.41 11.90
CA GLU A 279 -34.51 2.32 10.94
C GLU A 279 -34.19 2.94 9.55
N ALA A 280 -33.19 3.83 9.48
CA ALA A 280 -32.80 4.54 8.26
C ALA A 280 -31.86 3.76 7.32
N VAL A 281 -31.20 2.69 7.79
CA VAL A 281 -30.19 1.95 6.99
C VAL A 281 -30.79 0.71 6.30
N ALA A 282 -32.09 0.47 6.45
CA ALA A 282 -32.79 -0.70 5.91
C ALA A 282 -32.92 -0.75 4.37
N ALA A 283 -32.32 0.19 3.61
CA ALA A 283 -32.31 0.15 2.16
C ALA A 283 -31.25 1.06 1.54
N ALA A 284 -29.97 0.67 1.53
CA ALA A 284 -29.06 1.15 0.50
C ALA A 284 -29.36 0.36 -0.79
N PRO A 285 -29.81 0.98 -1.88
CA PRO A 285 -30.08 0.27 -3.11
C PRO A 285 -28.78 -0.24 -3.72
N ALA A 286 -28.79 -1.49 -4.18
CA ALA A 286 -27.79 -2.04 -5.09
C ALA A 286 -27.68 -1.17 -6.35
N ALA A 287 -26.78 -0.19 -6.35
CA ALA A 287 -26.48 0.65 -7.50
C ALA A 287 -24.99 0.49 -7.84
N GLY A 288 -24.70 -0.33 -8.85
CA GLY A 288 -23.32 -0.43 -9.33
C GLY A 288 -22.96 -1.51 -10.35
N ALA A 289 -23.85 -2.44 -10.71
CA ALA A 289 -23.52 -3.48 -11.70
C ALA A 289 -23.87 -3.14 -13.17
N ALA A 290 -24.21 -1.88 -13.49
CA ALA A 290 -24.64 -1.50 -14.84
C ALA A 290 -24.11 -0.13 -15.28
N ALA A 291 -22.79 0.01 -15.41
CA ALA A 291 -22.19 1.07 -16.22
C ALA A 291 -20.86 0.60 -16.84
N ALA A 292 -20.88 -0.58 -17.49
CA ALA A 292 -19.80 -1.04 -18.36
C ALA A 292 -20.39 -1.42 -19.73
N ALA A 293 -20.88 -0.43 -20.45
CA ALA A 293 -21.08 -0.46 -21.90
C ALA A 293 -21.49 0.95 -22.35
N GLU A 294 -20.58 1.68 -22.98
CA GLU A 294 -20.78 2.62 -24.10
C GLU A 294 -19.49 3.44 -24.27
N THR A 295 -18.50 2.88 -24.96
CA THR A 295 -17.40 3.67 -25.54
C THR A 295 -17.91 4.35 -26.80
N GLY A 296 -18.39 5.59 -26.67
CA GLY A 296 -18.64 6.50 -27.77
C GLY A 296 -17.49 7.50 -27.88
N GLU A 297 -16.65 7.34 -28.90
CA GLU A 297 -15.56 8.23 -29.28
C GLU A 297 -16.10 9.61 -29.73
N PRO A 298 -15.57 10.76 -29.25
CA PRO A 298 -15.87 12.03 -29.88
C PRO A 298 -14.88 12.28 -31.02
N ALA A 299 -15.42 12.33 -32.23
CA ALA A 299 -14.74 12.82 -33.43
C ALA A 299 -14.36 14.31 -33.25
N VAL A 300 -13.09 14.61 -33.46
CA VAL A 300 -12.59 15.99 -33.60
C VAL A 300 -12.74 16.37 -35.08
N GLU A 301 -13.64 17.30 -35.37
CA GLU A 301 -13.66 18.00 -36.67
C GLU A 301 -12.46 18.95 -36.75
N VAL A 302 -11.56 18.68 -37.70
CA VAL A 302 -10.51 19.59 -38.13
C VAL A 302 -10.96 20.22 -39.45
N GLU A 303 -11.37 21.48 -39.41
CA GLU A 303 -11.59 22.30 -40.60
C GLU A 303 -10.22 22.72 -41.18
N ALA A 304 -10.00 22.35 -42.45
CA ALA A 304 -8.81 22.67 -43.21
C ALA A 304 -8.90 24.09 -43.81
N GLY A 305 -7.95 24.96 -43.44
CA GLY A 305 -7.69 26.24 -44.08
C GLY A 305 -6.32 26.23 -44.77
N ALA A 306 -6.32 26.46 -46.07
CA ALA A 306 -5.22 26.22 -47.01
C ALA A 306 -3.98 27.13 -46.86
N ALA A 307 -2.88 26.62 -47.43
CA ALA A 307 -1.53 27.17 -47.48
C ALA A 307 -1.37 28.50 -48.25
N ALA A 308 -0.35 29.28 -47.87
CA ALA A 308 0.37 30.18 -48.78
C ALA A 308 1.85 30.35 -48.33
N GLU A 309 2.71 30.40 -49.33
CA GLU A 309 4.18 30.36 -49.34
C GLU A 309 4.91 31.49 -48.58
N ALA A 310 6.18 31.18 -48.25
CA ALA A 310 7.20 32.08 -47.75
C ALA A 310 7.82 32.96 -48.86
N THR A 311 8.18 34.20 -48.54
CA THR A 311 9.34 34.91 -49.12
C THR A 311 9.96 35.90 -48.12
N VAL A 312 11.25 36.17 -48.36
CA VAL A 312 12.32 36.73 -47.52
C VAL A 312 12.46 38.27 -47.68
N GLU A 313 13.31 38.87 -46.82
CA GLU A 313 14.10 40.13 -46.92
C GLU A 313 13.75 41.15 -45.82
N GLU A 314 14.58 41.31 -44.78
CA GLU A 314 15.79 42.18 -44.64
C GLU A 314 15.47 43.68 -44.63
N GLU A 315 15.59 44.34 -43.48
CA GLU A 315 16.47 45.50 -43.29
C GLU A 315 16.57 45.97 -41.83
N ALA A 316 17.61 46.76 -41.57
CA ALA A 316 18.19 47.10 -40.29
C ALA A 316 17.78 48.49 -39.74
N ALA A 317 18.23 48.72 -38.50
CA ALA A 317 18.67 50.00 -37.93
C ALA A 317 17.65 50.98 -37.30
N ALA A 318 17.82 51.13 -35.98
CA ALA A 318 18.11 52.35 -35.23
C ALA A 318 17.02 53.39 -34.87
N ASP A 319 17.25 53.92 -33.66
CA ASP A 319 16.91 55.23 -33.10
C ASP A 319 15.51 55.49 -32.47
N ASP A 320 15.57 55.52 -31.13
CA ASP A 320 15.35 56.69 -30.27
C ASP A 320 13.92 57.13 -29.86
N ALA A 321 13.90 57.77 -28.69
CA ALA A 321 12.88 58.64 -28.10
C ALA A 321 11.67 58.00 -27.37
N ASN A 322 11.82 58.00 -26.04
CA ASN A 322 10.97 58.68 -25.05
C ASN A 322 9.51 59.01 -25.44
N LEU A 323 8.55 58.50 -24.67
CA LEU A 323 7.19 59.03 -24.59
C LEU A 323 6.76 59.18 -23.14
N ASP A 324 6.71 60.44 -22.73
CA ASP A 324 5.97 60.97 -21.60
C ASP A 324 4.45 60.89 -21.82
N ALA A 325 3.74 60.71 -20.70
CA ALA A 325 2.45 61.27 -20.32
C ALA A 325 1.19 61.00 -21.18
N GLU A 326 0.15 60.46 -20.54
CA GLU A 326 -1.00 61.24 -20.07
C GLU A 326 -1.96 60.37 -19.24
N ALA A 327 -2.58 61.04 -18.28
CA ALA A 327 -3.34 60.50 -17.17
C ALA A 327 -4.82 60.24 -17.49
N GLY A 328 -5.50 59.54 -16.59
CA GLY A 328 -6.96 59.39 -16.57
C GLY A 328 -7.43 58.85 -15.21
N ASP A 329 -8.01 59.74 -14.43
CA ASP A 329 -8.39 59.66 -13.02
C ASP A 329 -9.38 58.55 -12.60
N ALA A 330 -9.25 58.11 -11.35
CA ALA A 330 -10.37 58.07 -10.39
C ALA A 330 -9.88 57.84 -8.93
N GLU A 331 -9.87 58.91 -8.13
CA GLU A 331 -10.02 58.90 -6.66
C GLU A 331 -11.30 58.12 -6.26
N SER A 332 -11.47 57.50 -5.08
CA SER A 332 -11.16 57.91 -3.71
C SER A 332 -11.46 56.73 -2.75
N GLY A 333 -10.85 56.69 -1.56
CA GLY A 333 -11.46 55.95 -0.44
C GLY A 333 -10.56 55.32 0.64
N ALA A 334 -9.68 56.11 1.26
CA ALA A 334 -9.26 56.06 2.68
C ALA A 334 -8.90 54.73 3.38
N ALA A 335 -7.64 54.61 3.84
CA ALA A 335 -7.29 54.49 5.28
C ALA A 335 -5.77 54.44 5.53
N ALA A 336 -5.28 55.42 6.30
CA ALA A 336 -4.17 55.43 7.28
C ALA A 336 -2.83 54.71 7.01
N GLU A 337 -1.77 55.52 6.89
CA GLU A 337 -0.36 55.19 7.16
C GLU A 337 -0.05 55.06 8.67
N GLU A 338 0.81 54.09 9.05
CA GLU A 338 2.15 54.34 9.61
C GLU A 338 2.96 53.01 9.75
N PRO A 339 4.30 53.05 9.92
CA PRO A 339 5.23 52.23 9.13
C PRO A 339 5.73 50.94 9.78
N ALA A 340 6.30 50.10 8.91
CA ALA A 340 7.02 48.87 9.25
C ALA A 340 8.23 49.14 10.16
N ALA A 341 8.28 48.44 11.29
CA ALA A 341 9.43 48.34 12.16
C ALA A 341 10.21 47.05 11.84
N GLU A 342 11.47 47.26 11.51
CA GLU A 342 12.55 46.28 11.45
C GLU A 342 12.82 45.69 12.85
N ALA A 343 12.85 44.36 12.99
CA ALA A 343 13.26 43.67 14.22
C ALA A 343 13.99 42.36 13.91
N THR A 344 15.32 42.49 13.81
CA THR A 344 16.38 41.64 14.40
C THR A 344 16.10 40.16 14.71
N GLU A 345 16.92 39.28 14.12
CA GLU A 345 17.16 37.90 14.56
C GLU A 345 17.49 37.81 16.06
N ALA A 346 16.80 36.91 16.76
CA ALA A 346 17.11 36.53 18.14
C ALA A 346 17.88 35.20 18.14
N GLU A 347 19.09 35.24 18.70
CA GLU A 347 19.93 34.09 19.06
C GLU A 347 19.19 33.14 20.01
N ALA A 348 19.29 31.83 19.75
CA ALA A 348 18.85 30.78 20.66
C ALA A 348 19.83 30.62 21.84
N PRO A 349 19.37 30.41 23.09
CA PRO A 349 20.27 30.19 24.21
C PRO A 349 20.82 28.75 24.25
N ALA A 350 22.11 28.64 24.55
CA ALA A 350 22.87 27.40 24.72
C ALA A 350 22.45 26.61 25.98
N GLU A 351 22.44 25.28 25.86
CA GLU A 351 22.28 24.34 26.99
C GLU A 351 23.55 24.25 27.85
N PRO A 352 23.45 24.00 29.18
CA PRO A 352 24.61 23.93 30.05
C PRO A 352 25.30 22.55 29.97
N ALA A 353 26.63 22.60 29.85
CA ALA A 353 27.52 21.45 29.87
C ALA A 353 27.55 20.77 31.25
N VAL A 354 27.47 19.44 31.25
CA VAL A 354 27.75 18.56 32.39
C VAL A 354 29.24 18.22 32.36
N GLU A 355 29.94 18.50 33.46
CA GLU A 355 31.32 18.08 33.71
C GLU A 355 31.37 16.57 33.99
N GLU A 356 32.20 15.83 33.24
CA GLU A 356 32.66 14.50 33.62
C GLU A 356 34.18 14.43 33.48
N GLU A 357 34.83 13.96 34.55
CA GLU A 357 36.28 14.00 34.75
C GLU A 357 37.08 13.16 33.75
N ALA A 358 38.14 13.77 33.20
CA ALA A 358 39.18 13.09 32.45
C ALA A 358 40.23 12.49 33.39
N GLY A 359 40.19 11.17 33.56
CA GLY A 359 41.29 10.38 34.12
C GLY A 359 42.36 10.10 33.06
N ALA A 360 43.60 10.50 33.35
CA ALA A 360 44.77 10.30 32.51
C ALA A 360 45.25 8.84 32.48
N ALA A 361 45.59 8.32 31.28
CA ALA A 361 46.58 7.27 31.12
C ALA A 361 47.27 7.37 29.75
N THR A 362 48.59 7.29 29.83
CA THR A 362 49.67 7.50 28.85
C THR A 362 49.74 6.54 27.66
N GLU A 363 50.26 7.04 26.53
CA GLU A 363 50.77 6.27 25.38
C GLU A 363 51.90 5.30 25.77
N ALA A 364 51.84 4.06 25.26
CA ALA A 364 53.00 3.19 25.07
C ALA A 364 52.75 2.16 23.94
N THR A 365 53.51 2.35 22.85
CA THR A 365 54.15 1.35 21.96
C THR A 365 53.33 0.23 21.29
N ALA A 366 53.46 0.20 19.96
CA ALA A 366 53.18 -0.92 19.07
C ALA A 366 54.21 -2.07 19.19
N ASP A 367 53.87 -3.18 18.51
CA ASP A 367 54.53 -4.50 18.35
C ASP A 367 54.16 -5.57 19.39
N GLU A 368 53.28 -6.52 19.03
CA GLU A 368 53.61 -7.96 18.94
C GLU A 368 52.51 -8.80 18.23
N GLU A 369 53.00 -9.62 17.29
CA GLU A 369 52.52 -10.79 16.53
C GLU A 369 51.10 -11.40 16.63
N ALA A 370 50.54 -11.63 15.42
CA ALA A 370 50.13 -12.92 14.84
C ALA A 370 49.89 -14.17 15.73
N ALA A 371 48.63 -14.62 15.76
CA ALA A 371 48.10 -16.01 15.83
C ALA A 371 46.64 -15.89 16.33
N ALA A 372 45.60 -16.55 15.84
CA ALA A 372 45.49 -17.75 15.05
C ALA A 372 44.18 -17.71 14.23
N ASP A 373 44.27 -18.25 13.02
CA ASP A 373 43.18 -18.79 12.22
C ASP A 373 42.81 -20.19 12.75
N ASP A 374 41.61 -20.65 12.43
CA ASP A 374 41.16 -22.05 12.39
C ASP A 374 40.56 -22.72 13.65
N ALA A 375 39.22 -22.83 13.65
CA ALA A 375 38.37 -23.92 14.18
C ALA A 375 36.90 -23.44 14.02
N ASN A 376 35.95 -24.12 13.37
CA ASN A 376 35.70 -25.55 13.34
C ASN A 376 34.71 -25.85 12.20
N ALA A 377 35.12 -26.64 11.22
CA ALA A 377 34.25 -27.27 10.23
C ALA A 377 34.55 -28.78 10.19
N ASP A 378 33.48 -29.56 9.96
CA ASP A 378 33.40 -30.99 9.63
C ASP A 378 33.46 -32.04 10.75
N ALA A 379 32.29 -32.66 10.98
CA ALA A 379 32.07 -34.12 11.04
C ALA A 379 30.54 -34.37 11.09
N GLU A 380 29.88 -35.29 10.39
CA GLU A 380 30.13 -36.19 9.26
C GLU A 380 28.73 -36.67 8.81
N ALA A 381 28.62 -37.12 7.55
CA ALA A 381 27.41 -37.73 6.99
C ALA A 381 27.51 -39.27 6.96
N GLY A 382 26.35 -39.94 7.02
CA GLY A 382 26.13 -41.28 6.45
C GLY A 382 25.88 -42.41 7.46
N ASP A 383 24.66 -42.97 7.50
CA ASP A 383 24.29 -44.12 6.65
C ASP A 383 22.84 -44.57 6.89
N ALA A 384 22.26 -45.15 5.85
CA ALA A 384 20.88 -45.61 5.75
C ALA A 384 20.73 -47.13 5.91
N GLU A 385 19.47 -47.52 6.12
CA GLU A 385 18.81 -48.80 5.81
C GLU A 385 18.62 -49.92 6.87
N SER A 386 17.32 -50.26 7.01
CA SER A 386 16.69 -51.59 6.97
C SER A 386 16.00 -52.15 8.24
N ASP A 387 14.67 -52.02 8.17
CA ASP A 387 13.62 -53.07 8.32
C ASP A 387 13.31 -53.82 9.64
N ALA A 388 11.97 -53.99 9.78
CA ALA A 388 11.21 -55.10 10.36
C ALA A 388 10.57 -54.96 11.78
N ALA A 389 9.30 -54.52 11.76
CA ALA A 389 8.08 -55.27 12.15
C ALA A 389 7.79 -55.71 13.61
N ALA A 390 6.58 -55.30 14.06
CA ALA A 390 5.58 -55.98 14.93
C ALA A 390 5.99 -56.29 16.40
N GLU A 391 5.17 -56.19 17.45
CA GLU A 391 3.74 -56.42 17.68
C GLU A 391 3.22 -55.55 18.86
N GLU A 392 1.98 -55.08 18.78
CA GLU A 392 1.05 -54.87 19.90
C GLU A 392 0.15 -56.16 20.02
N PRO A 393 -0.74 -56.41 21.02
CA PRO A 393 -1.45 -55.46 21.91
C PRO A 393 -1.79 -55.97 23.35
N ALA A 394 -2.66 -55.21 24.04
CA ALA A 394 -3.69 -55.60 25.03
C ALA A 394 -3.26 -55.63 26.53
N SER A 395 -4.06 -55.21 27.53
CA SER A 395 -5.45 -54.72 27.63
C SER A 395 -5.76 -54.18 29.05
N GLU A 396 -6.91 -53.48 29.17
CA GLU A 396 -7.81 -53.39 30.37
C GLU A 396 -7.31 -52.64 31.62
N ASP A 397 -8.07 -51.87 32.42
CA ASP A 397 -9.49 -51.51 32.53
C ASP A 397 -9.58 -50.30 33.52
N ALA A 398 -10.69 -49.55 33.52
CA ALA A 398 -10.98 -48.40 34.41
C ALA A 398 -11.58 -48.88 35.78
N PRO A 399 -12.25 -48.09 36.68
CA PRO A 399 -12.45 -46.61 36.82
C PRO A 399 -12.41 -46.05 38.29
N ALA A 400 -12.60 -44.70 38.42
CA ALA A 400 -13.27 -43.91 39.51
C ALA A 400 -12.71 -43.99 40.97
N GLU A 401 -12.67 -42.98 41.88
CA GLU A 401 -13.33 -41.67 42.09
C GLU A 401 -12.59 -40.94 43.30
N PRO A 402 -13.06 -39.84 43.95
CA PRO A 402 -12.25 -38.66 44.29
C PRO A 402 -11.98 -38.40 45.80
N ALA A 403 -11.14 -37.40 46.11
CA ALA A 403 -11.31 -36.37 47.17
C ALA A 403 -9.95 -35.78 47.63
N HIS A 404 -9.74 -34.47 47.44
CA HIS A 404 -9.53 -33.48 48.50
C HIS A 404 -9.26 -32.07 47.96
#